data_AF-A0A7Y4VT31-F1
#
_entry.id   AF-A0A7Y4VT31-F1
#
_cell.length_a   1.000
_cell.length_b   1.000
_cell.length_c   1.000
_cell.angle_alpha   90.00
_cell.angle_beta   90.00
_cell.angle_gamma   90.00
#
_symmetry.space_group_name_H-M   'P 1'
#
loop_
_entity.id
_entity.type
_entity.pdbx_description
1 polymer ?
#
loop_
_entity_poly.entity_id
_entity_poly.type
_entity_poly.pdbx_seq_one_letter_code
_entity_poly.pdbx_strand_id
1 'polypeptide(L)'
;MNTLRNSFKKLLQYPSAIAGLLVVFVLVAVAVYTVIAIPYSEAVRMWRGGEDVWYQNPRFAPPAWINYFSSKKYSESFAVNTSDGLIEKKVIPGDNGLSTVEMTYAFDFSYDFFPQEMLFYFTSTFDEKQPFVSIELLTPDDRKIRIANFAIGNEFTYRFSQDEKLRAKLRAEDVIPALFTAPDGDTPLKGKYQLLITGTTFEPASTMDAEFVLHGQVFGLAGTDHERRDLTLPLLWGVPVALAFGLIASMGTSILTMIIAAIGAWYAGWVDELIQRITEVNLVLPLLAILIMIGTFYSRSIWVILGATILLNIFTGAIKGYRAIFLQVKESMYIEAARAYGASSSRIIFLYLIPRMIPLLIPSLVQSIPAFVFLEASLAVIGLGDPVLPTWGKIIQDAQSNGALYKGYYYWVLEPAVLLMITGLGFAVLGFALDRVFNPKLRET
;
A
#
# COMPACT_ATOMS: atom_id res chain seq x y z
N MET A 1 -25.92 -22.88 19.16
CA MET A 1 -25.58 -21.50 19.61
C MET A 1 -24.88 -21.45 20.97
N ASN A 2 -25.32 -22.18 22.00
CA ASN A 2 -24.70 -22.11 23.34
C ASN A 2 -23.24 -22.60 23.41
N THR A 3 -22.86 -23.61 22.61
CA THR A 3 -21.49 -24.12 22.54
C THR A 3 -20.50 -23.12 21.93
N LEU A 4 -20.86 -22.49 20.80
CA LEU A 4 -20.04 -21.46 20.15
C LEU A 4 -19.85 -20.23 21.05
N ARG A 5 -20.91 -19.77 21.72
CA ARG A 5 -20.85 -18.63 22.65
C ARG A 5 -19.94 -18.91 23.85
N ASN A 6 -19.97 -20.15 24.36
CA ASN A 6 -19.09 -20.57 25.46
C ASN A 6 -17.63 -20.73 25.02
N SER A 7 -17.38 -21.24 23.81
CA SER A 7 -16.02 -21.27 23.23
C SER A 7 -15.46 -19.86 23.04
N PHE A 8 -16.28 -18.90 22.59
CA PHE A 8 -15.86 -17.51 22.43
C PHE A 8 -15.50 -16.85 23.77
N LYS A 9 -16.29 -17.08 24.83
CA LYS A 9 -15.95 -16.62 26.18
C LYS A 9 -14.64 -17.21 26.71
N LYS A 10 -14.37 -18.49 26.43
CA LYS A 10 -13.10 -19.14 26.79
C LYS A 10 -11.92 -18.55 26.01
N LEU A 11 -12.13 -18.17 24.76
CA LEU A 11 -11.09 -17.57 23.94
C LEU A 11 -10.61 -16.24 24.53
N LEU A 12 -11.54 -15.40 25.01
CA LEU A 12 -11.22 -14.14 25.70
C LEU A 12 -10.49 -14.31 27.04
N GLN A 13 -10.30 -15.53 27.55
CA GLN A 13 -9.50 -15.78 28.75
C GLN A 13 -7.99 -15.86 28.44
N TYR A 14 -7.62 -16.05 27.17
CA TYR A 14 -6.22 -16.14 26.76
C TYR A 14 -5.71 -14.78 26.28
N PRO A 15 -4.67 -14.19 26.92
CA PRO A 15 -4.12 -12.89 26.50
C PRO A 15 -3.64 -12.89 25.05
N SER A 16 -3.04 -14.00 24.60
CA SER A 16 -2.63 -14.19 23.21
C SER A 16 -3.82 -14.10 22.24
N ALA A 17 -4.97 -14.68 22.60
CA ALA A 17 -6.17 -14.62 21.77
C ALA A 17 -6.69 -13.19 21.61
N ILE A 18 -6.68 -12.42 22.71
CA ILE A 18 -7.09 -11.01 22.69
C ILE A 18 -6.15 -10.20 21.79
N ALA A 19 -4.84 -10.40 21.91
CA ALA A 19 -3.85 -9.74 21.07
C ALA A 19 -4.05 -10.06 19.58
N GLY A 20 -4.21 -11.35 19.24
CA GLY A 20 -4.48 -11.78 17.86
C GLY A 20 -5.80 -11.22 17.32
N LEU A 21 -6.88 -11.27 18.11
CA LEU A 21 -8.17 -10.68 17.75
C LEU A 21 -8.08 -9.17 17.52
N LEU A 22 -7.34 -8.45 18.37
CA LEU A 22 -7.15 -7.01 18.25
C LEU A 22 -6.43 -6.67 16.95
N VAL A 23 -5.35 -7.38 16.61
CA VAL A 23 -4.62 -7.17 15.35
C VAL A 23 -5.53 -7.43 14.16
N VAL A 24 -6.24 -8.57 14.13
CA VAL A 24 -7.17 -8.90 13.04
C VAL A 24 -8.30 -7.88 12.96
N PHE A 25 -8.84 -7.42 14.08
CA PHE A 25 -9.87 -6.38 14.12
C PHE A 25 -9.38 -5.06 13.53
N VAL A 26 -8.17 -4.62 13.90
CA VAL A 26 -7.55 -3.40 13.34
C VAL A 26 -7.34 -3.56 11.83
N LEU A 27 -6.83 -4.69 11.36
CA LEU A 27 -6.64 -4.94 9.93
C LEU A 27 -7.98 -4.91 9.17
N VAL A 28 -9.03 -5.51 9.71
CA VAL A 28 -10.38 -5.46 9.10
C VAL A 28 -10.94 -4.05 9.12
N ALA A 29 -10.78 -3.31 10.22
CA ALA A 29 -11.23 -1.92 10.33
C ALA A 29 -10.51 -1.03 9.32
N VAL A 30 -9.20 -1.17 9.18
CA VAL A 30 -8.41 -0.46 8.16
C VAL A 30 -8.84 -0.87 6.76
N ALA A 31 -9.04 -2.16 6.49
CA ALA A 31 -9.52 -2.61 5.18
C ALA A 31 -10.86 -1.98 4.79
N VAL A 32 -11.83 -1.97 5.71
CA VAL A 32 -13.15 -1.37 5.49
C VAL A 32 -13.02 0.14 5.31
N TYR A 33 -12.26 0.81 6.18
CA TYR A 33 -12.00 2.24 6.08
C TYR A 33 -11.37 2.60 4.74
N THR A 34 -10.32 1.89 4.32
CA THR A 34 -9.60 2.17 3.07
C THR A 34 -10.52 2.08 1.86
N VAL A 35 -11.33 1.01 1.75
CA VAL A 35 -12.23 0.82 0.59
C VAL A 35 -13.32 1.90 0.52
N ILE A 36 -13.73 2.45 1.67
CA ILE A 36 -14.71 3.55 1.75
C ILE A 36 -14.03 4.91 1.45
N ALA A 37 -12.90 5.18 2.09
CA ALA A 37 -12.20 6.47 2.01
C ALA A 37 -11.53 6.68 0.64
N ILE A 38 -11.02 5.61 0.05
CA ILE A 38 -10.35 5.62 -1.24
C ILE A 38 -11.04 4.52 -2.06
N PRO A 39 -12.03 4.83 -2.91
CA PRO A 39 -12.71 3.82 -3.74
C PRO A 39 -11.78 3.17 -4.77
N TYR A 40 -12.13 1.97 -5.25
CA TYR A 40 -11.29 1.18 -6.17
C TYR A 40 -10.82 1.96 -7.41
N SER A 41 -11.72 2.72 -8.05
CA SER A 41 -11.37 3.53 -9.24
C SER A 41 -10.35 4.62 -8.91
N GLU A 42 -10.50 5.25 -7.75
CA GLU A 42 -9.61 6.31 -7.27
C GLU A 42 -8.23 5.73 -6.95
N ALA A 43 -8.19 4.59 -6.27
CA ALA A 43 -6.96 3.88 -5.93
C ALA A 43 -6.16 3.50 -7.18
N VAL A 44 -6.84 2.98 -8.20
CA VAL A 44 -6.21 2.64 -9.48
C VAL A 44 -5.73 3.89 -10.20
N ARG A 45 -6.52 4.98 -10.21
CA ARG A 45 -6.13 6.26 -10.81
C ARG A 45 -4.88 6.82 -10.14
N MET A 46 -4.83 6.80 -8.80
CA MET A 46 -3.70 7.33 -8.04
C MET A 46 -2.46 6.42 -8.14
N TRP A 47 -2.63 5.10 -8.09
CA TRP A 47 -1.52 4.15 -8.14
C TRP A 47 -0.84 4.09 -9.51
N ARG A 48 -1.64 4.20 -10.58
CA ARG A 48 -1.17 4.20 -11.97
C ARG A 48 -1.00 5.60 -12.55
N GLY A 49 -1.36 6.62 -11.78
CA GLY A 49 -1.18 8.02 -12.13
C GLY A 49 0.30 8.33 -12.22
N GLY A 50 0.67 9.11 -13.23
CA GLY A 50 2.05 9.52 -13.44
C GLY A 50 2.37 10.80 -12.66
N GLU A 51 3.29 11.57 -13.23
CA GLU A 51 3.64 12.88 -12.66
C GLU A 51 2.45 13.85 -12.65
N ASP A 52 1.43 13.66 -13.48
CA ASP A 52 0.21 14.46 -13.51
C ASP A 52 -0.59 14.40 -12.20
N VAL A 53 -0.54 13.26 -11.49
CA VAL A 53 -1.22 13.08 -10.22
C VAL A 53 -0.35 13.47 -9.04
N TRP A 54 0.96 13.21 -9.13
CA TRP A 54 1.90 13.32 -8.00
C TRP A 54 2.96 14.40 -8.20
N TYR A 55 2.70 15.42 -9.02
CA TYR A 55 3.67 16.48 -9.33
C TYR A 55 4.15 17.24 -8.07
N GLN A 56 3.28 17.38 -7.08
CA GLN A 56 3.58 18.04 -5.80
C GLN A 56 4.56 17.25 -4.94
N ASN A 57 4.67 15.93 -5.15
CA ASN A 57 5.43 15.06 -4.30
C ASN A 57 6.90 14.97 -4.76
N PRO A 58 7.87 14.95 -3.82
CA PRO A 58 9.27 14.68 -4.15
C PRO A 58 9.46 13.22 -4.61
N ARG A 59 10.58 12.94 -5.28
CA ARG A 59 10.99 11.56 -5.58
C ARG A 59 11.84 11.00 -4.44
N PHE A 60 11.66 9.73 -4.13
CA PHE A 60 12.48 9.02 -3.12
C PHE A 60 12.61 9.74 -1.78
N ALA A 61 11.55 10.37 -1.30
CA ALA A 61 11.58 11.05 -0.01
C ALA A 61 11.11 10.11 1.10
N PRO A 62 11.92 9.82 2.12
CA PRO A 62 11.43 9.09 3.30
C PRO A 62 10.33 9.81 4.07
N PRO A 63 9.67 9.13 5.03
CA PRO A 63 8.65 9.73 5.88
C PRO A 63 9.13 10.96 6.67
N ALA A 64 8.25 11.95 6.83
CA ALA A 64 8.54 13.16 7.59
C ALA A 64 8.89 12.89 9.06
N TRP A 65 8.30 11.86 9.66
CA TRP A 65 8.56 11.50 11.06
C TRP A 65 10.00 11.06 11.35
N ILE A 66 10.83 10.77 10.33
CA ILE A 66 12.28 10.55 10.53
C ILE A 66 12.92 11.76 11.21
N ASN A 67 12.42 12.98 10.96
CA ASN A 67 12.89 14.18 11.64
C ASN A 67 12.76 14.09 13.16
N TYR A 68 11.82 13.34 13.73
CA TYR A 68 11.69 13.20 15.18
C TYR A 68 12.82 12.37 15.82
N PHE A 69 13.46 11.50 15.05
CA PHE A 69 14.52 10.61 15.52
C PHE A 69 15.92 11.06 15.10
N SER A 70 16.01 12.01 14.17
CA SER A 70 17.28 12.54 13.67
C SER A 70 17.71 13.80 14.44
N SER A 71 19.01 13.91 14.72
CA SER A 71 19.62 15.11 15.29
C SER A 71 19.71 16.25 14.27
N LYS A 72 19.87 15.92 12.98
CA LYS A 72 19.81 16.85 11.84
C LYS A 72 18.44 16.78 11.16
N LYS A 73 17.84 17.91 10.87
CA LYS A 73 16.49 18.02 10.29
C LYS A 73 16.55 18.06 8.76
N TYR A 74 15.88 17.09 8.14
CA TYR A 74 15.64 17.00 6.70
C TYR A 74 14.55 17.98 6.30
N SER A 75 14.70 18.62 5.14
CA SER A 75 13.69 19.53 4.60
C SER A 75 12.38 18.81 4.31
N GLU A 76 11.27 19.34 4.83
CA GLU A 76 9.94 18.79 4.55
C GLU A 76 9.38 19.39 3.27
N SER A 77 8.73 18.55 2.47
CA SER A 77 8.09 19.00 1.24
C SER A 77 6.76 19.66 1.54
N PHE A 78 6.44 20.71 0.77
CA PHE A 78 5.14 21.36 0.85
C PHE A 78 4.78 22.00 -0.50
N ALA A 79 3.49 22.17 -0.72
CA ALA A 79 2.93 22.93 -1.84
C ALA A 79 2.03 24.02 -1.27
N VAL A 80 2.05 25.20 -1.89
CA VAL A 80 1.19 26.32 -1.52
C VAL A 80 0.52 26.84 -2.78
N ASN A 81 -0.81 26.81 -2.80
CA ASN A 81 -1.60 27.33 -3.91
C ASN A 81 -2.18 28.71 -3.56
N THR A 82 -2.32 29.58 -4.57
CA THR A 82 -2.93 30.93 -4.52
C THR A 82 -4.32 30.92 -3.87
N SER A 83 -5.02 29.79 -3.90
CA SER A 83 -6.32 29.58 -3.26
C SER A 83 -6.30 29.40 -1.74
N ASP A 84 -5.16 29.05 -1.13
CA ASP A 84 -5.11 28.52 0.24
C ASP A 84 -5.01 29.60 1.34
N GLY A 85 -5.09 30.89 0.97
CA GLY A 85 -5.09 32.02 1.91
C GLY A 85 -3.73 32.30 2.58
N LEU A 86 -2.70 31.48 2.30
CA LEU A 86 -1.31 31.67 2.75
C LEU A 86 -0.51 32.61 1.83
N ILE A 87 -1.15 33.16 0.80
CA ILE A 87 -0.55 34.03 -0.20
C ILE A 87 -1.22 35.39 -0.15
N GLU A 88 -0.42 36.43 0.03
CA GLU A 88 -0.87 37.80 -0.19
C GLU A 88 -0.87 38.04 -1.71
N LYS A 89 -2.02 37.78 -2.34
CA LYS A 89 -2.26 38.16 -3.74
C LYS A 89 -2.86 39.57 -3.78
N LYS A 90 -2.11 40.50 -4.36
CA LYS A 90 -2.58 41.87 -4.60
C LYS A 90 -2.67 42.11 -6.10
N VAL A 91 -3.88 42.33 -6.58
CA VAL A 91 -4.12 42.74 -7.97
C VAL A 91 -4.25 44.25 -7.99
N ILE A 92 -3.29 44.90 -8.64
CA ILE A 92 -3.25 46.35 -8.82
C ILE A 92 -3.70 46.63 -10.26
N PRO A 93 -4.92 47.16 -10.46
CA PRO A 93 -5.37 47.55 -11.80
C PRO A 93 -4.55 48.75 -12.27
N GLY A 94 -3.96 48.65 -13.46
CA GLY A 94 -3.29 49.73 -14.15
C GLY A 94 -4.18 50.37 -15.22
N ASP A 95 -3.68 51.44 -15.83
CA ASP A 95 -4.36 52.11 -16.94
C ASP A 95 -4.32 51.25 -18.22
N ASN A 96 -5.34 51.39 -19.08
CA ASN A 96 -5.44 50.74 -20.40
C ASN A 96 -5.48 49.20 -20.41
N GLY A 97 -6.01 48.56 -19.36
CA GLY A 97 -6.21 47.11 -19.32
C GLY A 97 -4.98 46.30 -18.90
N LEU A 98 -3.90 46.98 -18.51
CA LEU A 98 -2.77 46.38 -17.81
C LEU A 98 -3.17 46.10 -16.35
N SER A 99 -2.90 44.90 -15.83
CA SER A 99 -3.00 44.64 -14.40
C SER A 99 -1.70 44.06 -13.88
N THR A 100 -1.26 44.51 -12.72
CA THR A 100 -0.11 43.94 -12.03
C THR A 100 -0.61 43.03 -10.91
N VAL A 101 -0.19 41.78 -10.93
CA VAL A 101 -0.51 40.76 -9.92
C VAL A 101 0.75 40.53 -9.10
N GLU A 102 0.75 40.96 -7.85
CA GLU A 102 1.82 40.68 -6.90
C GLU A 102 1.41 39.52 -6.00
N MET A 103 2.27 38.52 -5.88
CA MET A 103 2.07 37.37 -4.99
C MET A 103 3.32 37.20 -4.14
N THR A 104 3.15 37.19 -2.82
CA THR A 104 4.25 36.95 -1.87
C THR A 104 4.04 35.64 -1.14
N TYR A 105 5.00 34.72 -1.26
CA TYR A 105 5.02 33.44 -0.56
C TYR A 105 6.10 33.51 0.50
N ALA A 106 5.69 33.49 1.76
CA ALA A 106 6.63 33.46 2.88
C ALA A 106 6.65 32.07 3.52
N PHE A 107 7.84 31.51 3.72
CA PHE A 107 8.01 30.23 4.41
C PHE A 107 9.23 30.27 5.34
N ASP A 108 9.15 29.54 6.45
CA ASP A 108 10.26 29.39 7.38
C ASP A 108 11.06 28.13 7.04
N PHE A 109 12.36 28.31 6.83
CA PHE A 109 13.28 27.22 6.53
C PHE A 109 14.19 26.98 7.74
N SER A 110 13.88 25.94 8.52
CA SER A 110 14.61 25.61 9.76
C SER A 110 15.47 24.33 9.66
N TYR A 111 15.64 23.82 8.45
CA TYR A 111 16.24 22.51 8.16
C TYR A 111 17.77 22.57 7.96
N ASP A 112 18.43 21.44 8.21
CA ASP A 112 19.88 21.27 8.06
C ASP A 112 20.29 20.73 6.68
N PHE A 113 19.32 20.27 5.88
CA PHE A 113 19.54 19.75 4.54
C PHE A 113 18.76 20.56 3.51
N PHE A 114 19.39 20.82 2.35
CA PHE A 114 18.77 21.51 1.22
C PHE A 114 17.55 20.74 0.68
N PRO A 115 16.53 21.44 0.14
CA PRO A 115 15.48 20.79 -0.62
C PRO A 115 16.06 20.11 -1.88
N GLN A 116 15.32 19.16 -2.44
CA GLN A 116 15.66 18.49 -3.69
C GLN A 116 15.38 19.38 -4.90
N GLU A 117 14.28 20.14 -4.88
CA GLU A 117 13.85 20.97 -6.00
C GLU A 117 12.89 22.07 -5.53
N MET A 118 12.82 23.15 -6.30
CA MET A 118 11.79 24.18 -6.20
C MET A 118 11.12 24.35 -7.56
N LEU A 119 9.80 24.45 -7.57
CA LEU A 119 9.01 24.60 -8.79
C LEU A 119 7.93 25.66 -8.61
N PHE A 120 7.62 26.33 -9.70
CA PHE A 120 6.37 27.05 -9.86
C PHE A 120 5.55 26.46 -10.99
N TYR A 121 4.27 26.24 -10.72
CA TYR A 121 3.27 25.94 -11.73
C TYR A 121 2.42 27.19 -11.93
N PHE A 122 2.46 27.75 -13.13
CA PHE A 122 1.67 28.91 -13.50
C PHE A 122 0.49 28.47 -14.35
N THR A 123 -0.67 28.99 -14.00
CA THR A 123 -1.88 28.88 -14.82
C THR A 123 -2.34 30.29 -15.18
N SER A 124 -2.60 30.52 -16.45
CA SER A 124 -3.08 31.81 -16.93
C SER A 124 -4.13 31.68 -18.01
N THR A 125 -4.99 32.70 -18.08
CA THR A 125 -5.97 32.87 -19.17
C THR A 125 -5.68 34.19 -19.87
N PHE A 126 -5.59 34.18 -21.20
CA PHE A 126 -5.41 35.38 -22.03
C PHE A 126 -5.88 35.08 -23.47
N ASP A 127 -6.23 36.11 -24.22
CA ASP A 127 -6.71 35.99 -25.59
C ASP A 127 -5.55 36.05 -26.60
N GLU A 128 -4.76 37.13 -26.59
CA GLU A 128 -3.65 37.32 -27.54
C GLU A 128 -2.31 37.57 -26.84
N LYS A 129 -2.30 38.30 -25.72
CA LYS A 129 -1.08 38.76 -25.07
C LYS A 129 -0.74 37.96 -23.82
N GLN A 130 0.32 37.17 -23.93
CA GLN A 130 0.88 36.39 -22.83
C GLN A 130 1.26 37.26 -21.63
N PRO A 131 0.84 36.90 -20.40
CA PRO A 131 1.31 37.54 -19.19
C PRO A 131 2.82 37.41 -19.03
N PHE A 132 3.43 38.42 -18.42
CA PHE A 132 4.86 38.44 -18.12
C PHE A 132 5.10 38.32 -16.62
N VAL A 133 6.00 37.44 -16.21
CA VAL A 133 6.26 37.12 -14.80
C VAL A 133 7.70 37.44 -14.44
N SER A 134 7.89 38.03 -13.27
CA SER A 134 9.19 38.20 -12.61
C SER A 134 9.17 37.53 -11.25
N ILE A 135 10.23 36.78 -10.94
CA ILE A 135 10.40 36.06 -9.68
C ILE A 135 11.63 36.61 -8.97
N GLU A 136 11.47 37.05 -7.72
CA GLU A 136 12.55 37.46 -6.83
C GLU A 136 12.48 36.64 -5.52
N LEU A 137 13.65 36.24 -5.00
CA LEU A 137 13.79 35.59 -3.70
C LEU A 137 14.43 36.58 -2.73
N LEU A 138 13.75 36.85 -1.63
CA LEU A 138 14.31 37.52 -0.47
C LEU A 138 14.75 36.47 0.54
N THR A 139 16.04 36.46 0.86
CA THR A 139 16.65 35.52 1.82
C THR A 139 16.59 36.07 3.26
N PRO A 140 16.79 35.22 4.28
CA PRO A 140 16.78 35.65 5.69
C PRO A 140 17.85 36.69 6.06
N ASP A 141 18.92 36.79 5.27
CA ASP A 141 19.99 37.77 5.41
C ASP A 141 19.79 39.01 4.52
N ASP A 142 18.53 39.32 4.19
CA ASP A 142 18.08 40.49 3.43
C ASP A 142 18.62 40.62 1.99
N ARG A 143 19.20 39.54 1.41
CA ARG A 143 19.61 39.54 0.01
C ARG A 143 18.39 39.39 -0.89
N LYS A 144 18.35 40.19 -1.95
CA LYS A 144 17.36 40.08 -3.03
C LYS A 144 17.98 39.42 -4.24
N ILE A 145 17.57 38.20 -4.53
CA ILE A 145 18.06 37.40 -5.64
C ILE A 145 16.99 37.39 -6.74
N ARG A 146 17.29 38.01 -7.87
CA ARG A 146 16.43 37.92 -9.07
C ARG A 146 16.57 36.54 -9.70
N ILE A 147 15.51 35.74 -9.62
CA ILE A 147 15.46 34.36 -10.09
C ILE A 147 15.33 34.36 -11.62
N ALA A 148 14.16 34.73 -12.14
CA ALA A 148 13.90 34.71 -13.58
C ALA A 148 12.77 35.66 -13.98
N ASN A 149 12.79 36.07 -15.25
CA ASN A 149 11.76 36.89 -15.87
C ASN A 149 11.40 36.28 -17.23
N PHE A 150 10.12 35.98 -17.48
CA PHE A 150 9.68 35.30 -18.70
C PHE A 150 8.19 35.53 -18.98
N ALA A 151 7.77 35.37 -20.23
CA ALA A 151 6.37 35.28 -20.59
C ALA A 151 5.84 33.86 -20.30
N ILE A 152 4.60 33.76 -19.84
CA ILE A 152 3.94 32.49 -19.55
C ILE A 152 2.81 32.20 -20.54
N GLY A 153 2.66 30.92 -20.90
CA GLY A 153 1.48 30.42 -21.61
C GLY A 153 0.36 30.04 -20.64
N ASN A 154 -0.66 29.33 -21.14
CA ASN A 154 -1.82 28.91 -20.34
C ASN A 154 -1.42 28.01 -19.16
N GLU A 155 -0.50 27.09 -19.41
CA GLU A 155 0.17 26.28 -18.39
C GLU A 155 1.68 26.40 -18.59
N PHE A 156 2.40 26.74 -17.54
CA PHE A 156 3.86 26.85 -17.59
C PHE A 156 4.49 26.37 -16.28
N THR A 157 5.47 25.47 -16.37
CA THR A 157 6.23 24.98 -15.21
C THR A 157 7.62 25.59 -15.23
N TYR A 158 7.97 26.33 -14.18
CA TYR A 158 9.32 26.83 -13.96
C TYR A 158 10.03 25.94 -12.94
N ARG A 159 11.19 25.37 -13.32
CA ARG A 159 12.03 24.52 -12.47
C ARG A 159 13.34 25.25 -12.19
N PHE A 160 13.65 25.50 -10.92
CA PHE A 160 14.80 26.30 -10.53
C PHE A 160 16.12 25.63 -10.91
N SER A 161 16.23 24.31 -10.70
CA SER A 161 17.46 23.55 -11.03
C SER A 161 17.84 23.55 -12.52
N GLN A 162 16.87 23.81 -13.41
CA GLN A 162 17.03 23.77 -14.87
C GLN A 162 17.34 25.15 -15.49
N ASP A 163 17.35 26.22 -14.69
CA ASP A 163 17.63 27.56 -15.19
C ASP A 163 19.14 27.84 -15.27
N GLU A 164 19.69 27.70 -16.48
CA GLU A 164 21.11 27.97 -16.74
C GLU A 164 21.50 29.44 -16.53
N LYS A 165 20.58 30.40 -16.72
CA LYS A 165 20.86 31.83 -16.48
C LYS A 165 20.99 32.08 -14.98
N LEU A 166 20.13 31.45 -14.19
CA LEU A 166 20.19 31.50 -12.73
C LEU A 166 21.46 30.82 -12.21
N ARG A 167 21.79 29.63 -12.72
CA ARG A 167 23.04 28.93 -12.40
C ARG A 167 24.26 29.81 -12.67
N ALA A 168 24.34 30.41 -13.86
CA ALA A 168 25.44 31.30 -14.23
C ALA A 168 25.50 32.57 -13.36
N LYS A 169 24.35 33.14 -12.99
CA LYS A 169 24.27 34.31 -12.09
C LYS A 169 24.77 33.99 -10.68
N LEU A 170 24.40 32.83 -10.14
CA LEU A 170 24.80 32.38 -8.81
C LEU A 170 26.26 31.88 -8.77
N ARG A 171 26.86 31.62 -9.93
CA ARG A 171 28.22 31.04 -10.06
C ARG A 171 28.36 29.73 -9.28
N ALA A 172 27.31 28.92 -9.26
CA ALA A 172 27.24 27.67 -8.54
C ALA A 172 27.04 26.49 -9.48
N GLU A 173 27.48 25.30 -9.09
CA GLU A 173 27.22 24.06 -9.83
C GLU A 173 25.75 23.66 -9.74
N ASP A 174 25.17 23.78 -8.53
CA ASP A 174 23.77 23.50 -8.26
C ASP A 174 23.04 24.76 -7.77
N VAL A 175 21.90 25.04 -8.40
CA VAL A 175 21.09 26.22 -8.12
C VAL A 175 20.45 26.13 -6.74
N ILE A 176 19.93 24.95 -6.38
CA ILE A 176 19.13 24.83 -5.16
C ILE A 176 19.98 25.09 -3.91
N PRO A 177 21.13 24.43 -3.67
CA PRO A 177 21.99 24.76 -2.54
C PRO A 177 22.43 26.23 -2.53
N ALA A 178 22.74 26.81 -3.68
CA ALA A 178 23.20 28.20 -3.78
C ALA A 178 22.15 29.23 -3.33
N LEU A 179 20.86 28.95 -3.53
CA LEU A 179 19.76 29.82 -3.07
C LEU A 179 19.58 29.81 -1.55
N PHE A 180 19.92 28.70 -0.91
CA PHE A 180 19.78 28.51 0.53
C PHE A 180 21.09 28.72 1.29
N THR A 181 22.19 29.10 0.64
CA THR A 181 23.49 29.22 1.31
C THR A 181 23.93 30.69 1.41
N ALA A 182 24.57 31.04 2.53
CA ALA A 182 25.24 32.34 2.67
C ALA A 182 26.46 32.41 1.74
N PRO A 183 26.91 33.59 1.27
CA PRO A 183 27.99 33.71 0.29
C PRO A 183 29.31 32.99 0.67
N ASP A 184 29.60 32.90 1.97
CA ASP A 184 30.82 32.29 2.53
C ASP A 184 30.52 31.03 3.38
N GLY A 185 29.32 30.47 3.28
CA GLY A 185 28.90 29.30 4.04
C GLY A 185 28.75 28.05 3.18
N ASP A 186 28.67 26.89 3.84
CA ASP A 186 28.37 25.59 3.20
C ASP A 186 27.08 24.95 3.74
N THR A 187 26.44 25.60 4.72
CA THR A 187 25.23 25.09 5.38
C THR A 187 24.00 25.89 4.98
N PRO A 188 22.80 25.28 4.97
CA PRO A 188 21.57 26.01 4.72
C PRO A 188 21.40 27.17 5.72
N LEU A 189 21.19 28.37 5.18
CA LEU A 189 20.83 29.57 5.89
C LEU A 189 19.39 29.42 6.38
N LYS A 190 19.23 29.34 7.69
CA LYS A 190 17.92 29.17 8.33
C LYS A 190 17.21 30.50 8.51
N GLY A 191 15.88 30.48 8.42
CA GLY A 191 15.02 31.62 8.68
C GLY A 191 13.93 31.80 7.64
N LYS A 192 13.32 32.98 7.63
CA LYS A 192 12.19 33.31 6.78
C LYS A 192 12.63 33.70 5.38
N TYR A 193 12.24 32.90 4.39
CA TYR A 193 12.37 33.22 2.97
C TYR A 193 11.08 33.81 2.45
N GLN A 194 11.18 34.71 1.45
CA GLN A 194 10.02 35.25 0.75
C GLN A 194 10.25 35.18 -0.76
N LEU A 195 9.36 34.50 -1.47
CA LEU A 195 9.31 34.53 -2.93
C LEU A 195 8.29 35.58 -3.35
N LEU A 196 8.78 36.61 -4.05
CA LEU A 196 7.98 37.69 -4.60
C LEU A 196 7.79 37.42 -6.08
N ILE A 197 6.54 37.24 -6.50
CA ILE A 197 6.18 37.06 -7.90
C ILE A 197 5.40 38.29 -8.34
N THR A 198 5.89 38.94 -9.39
CA THR A 198 5.21 40.08 -10.03
C THR A 198 4.82 39.67 -11.45
N GLY A 199 3.52 39.45 -11.65
CA GLY A 199 2.90 39.21 -12.94
C GLY A 199 2.37 40.51 -13.54
N THR A 200 2.57 40.74 -14.82
CA THR A 200 1.92 41.80 -15.60
C THR A 200 1.02 41.14 -16.63
N THR A 201 -0.29 41.36 -16.53
CA THR A 201 -1.26 40.98 -17.54
C THR A 201 -1.53 42.17 -18.46
N PHE A 202 -1.81 41.89 -19.73
CA PHE A 202 -1.94 42.91 -20.77
C PHE A 202 -3.38 43.10 -21.27
N GLU A 203 -4.34 42.38 -20.69
CA GLU A 203 -5.75 42.40 -21.07
C GLU A 203 -6.63 42.38 -19.80
N PRO A 204 -7.81 43.05 -19.81
CA PRO A 204 -8.68 43.14 -18.63
C PRO A 204 -9.22 41.79 -18.13
N ALA A 205 -9.41 40.81 -19.02
CA ALA A 205 -9.91 39.48 -18.70
C ALA A 205 -8.79 38.48 -18.37
N SER A 206 -7.52 38.89 -18.48
CA SER A 206 -6.41 37.99 -18.24
C SER A 206 -6.26 37.69 -16.75
N THR A 207 -6.19 36.40 -16.41
CA THR A 207 -5.90 35.95 -15.06
C THR A 207 -4.57 35.23 -15.00
N MET A 208 -3.94 35.27 -13.83
CA MET A 208 -2.71 34.55 -13.54
C MET A 208 -2.76 34.06 -12.11
N ASP A 209 -2.43 32.79 -11.94
CA ASP A 209 -2.22 32.12 -10.66
C ASP A 209 -0.90 31.38 -10.67
N ALA A 210 -0.34 31.18 -9.48
CA ALA A 210 0.88 30.44 -9.27
C ALA A 210 0.73 29.45 -8.12
N GLU A 211 1.27 28.25 -8.30
CA GLU A 211 1.44 27.27 -7.24
C GLU A 211 2.93 27.09 -7.00
N PHE A 212 3.37 27.30 -5.77
CA PHE A 212 4.74 27.05 -5.37
C PHE A 212 4.85 25.66 -4.77
N VAL A 213 5.80 24.86 -5.26
CA VAL A 213 6.08 23.52 -4.75
C VAL A 213 7.55 23.43 -4.36
N LEU A 214 7.78 23.09 -3.09
CA LEU A 214 9.11 22.77 -2.56
C LEU A 214 9.19 21.26 -2.33
N HIS A 215 10.04 20.58 -3.10
CA HIS A 215 10.34 19.17 -2.89
C HIS A 215 11.45 19.07 -1.85
N GLY A 216 11.08 18.71 -0.62
CA GLY A 216 12.00 18.44 0.47
C GLY A 216 12.64 17.06 0.37
N GLN A 217 13.48 16.74 1.35
CA GLN A 217 14.08 15.42 1.51
C GLN A 217 13.17 14.42 2.23
N VAL A 218 12.12 14.87 2.90
CA VAL A 218 11.10 14.00 3.52
C VAL A 218 9.68 14.41 3.11
N PHE A 219 8.76 13.45 3.18
CA PHE A 219 7.36 13.65 2.80
C PHE A 219 6.40 12.77 3.61
N GLY A 220 5.29 13.36 4.06
CA GLY A 220 4.12 12.62 4.54
C GLY A 220 4.37 11.57 5.63
N LEU A 221 3.46 10.61 5.75
CA LEU A 221 3.50 9.55 6.77
C LEU A 221 4.34 8.34 6.35
N ALA A 222 4.36 8.01 5.06
CA ALA A 222 5.03 6.83 4.50
C ALA A 222 6.14 7.19 3.49
N GLY A 223 6.35 8.47 3.21
CA GLY A 223 7.28 8.88 2.16
C GLY A 223 6.74 8.62 0.75
N THR A 224 7.63 8.77 -0.22
CA THR A 224 7.34 8.66 -1.65
C THR A 224 8.29 7.69 -2.34
N ASP A 225 7.86 7.18 -3.49
CA ASP A 225 8.68 6.29 -4.30
C ASP A 225 9.37 7.00 -5.48
N HIS A 226 9.94 6.19 -6.38
CA HIS A 226 10.60 6.68 -7.61
C HIS A 226 9.68 7.47 -8.57
N GLU A 227 8.38 7.20 -8.54
CA GLU A 227 7.35 7.83 -9.37
C GLU A 227 6.63 8.97 -8.62
N ARG A 228 7.15 9.40 -7.46
CA ARG A 228 6.55 10.41 -6.57
C ARG A 228 5.27 9.96 -5.87
N ARG A 229 4.86 8.70 -6.03
CA ARG A 229 3.62 8.18 -5.44
C ARG A 229 3.76 8.18 -3.91
N ASP A 230 2.75 8.68 -3.22
CA ASP A 230 2.69 8.57 -1.76
C ASP A 230 2.50 7.10 -1.36
N LEU A 231 3.44 6.54 -0.61
CA LEU A 231 3.41 5.15 -0.17
C LEU A 231 2.28 4.85 0.83
N THR A 232 1.65 5.88 1.42
CA THR A 232 0.49 5.71 2.30
C THR A 232 -0.66 5.03 1.56
N LEU A 233 -0.86 5.38 0.28
CA LEU A 233 -1.89 4.78 -0.56
C LEU A 233 -1.75 3.26 -0.69
N PRO A 234 -0.62 2.71 -1.21
CA PRO A 234 -0.48 1.28 -1.38
C PRO A 234 -0.30 0.52 -0.05
N LEU A 235 0.17 1.18 1.03
CA LEU A 235 0.17 0.56 2.36
C LEU A 235 -1.24 0.34 2.89
N LEU A 236 -2.14 1.31 2.72
CA LEU A 236 -3.55 1.21 3.11
C LEU A 236 -4.30 0.21 2.23
N TRP A 237 -4.13 0.30 0.90
CA TRP A 237 -4.82 -0.58 -0.05
C TRP A 237 -4.27 -2.00 -0.11
N GLY A 238 -3.03 -2.22 0.31
CA GLY A 238 -2.49 -3.56 0.48
C GLY A 238 -3.23 -4.36 1.55
N VAL A 239 -3.83 -3.71 2.57
CA VAL A 239 -4.58 -4.38 3.65
C VAL A 239 -5.80 -5.14 3.11
N PRO A 240 -6.80 -4.51 2.44
CA PRO A 240 -7.96 -5.24 1.93
C PRO A 240 -7.59 -6.29 0.89
N VAL A 241 -6.58 -6.03 0.05
CA VAL A 241 -6.12 -6.99 -0.98
C VAL A 241 -5.50 -8.22 -0.32
N ALA A 242 -4.58 -8.03 0.63
CA ALA A 242 -3.94 -9.12 1.38
C ALA A 242 -4.98 -9.95 2.15
N LEU A 243 -5.89 -9.28 2.88
CA LEU A 243 -6.95 -9.97 3.61
C LEU A 243 -7.89 -10.73 2.69
N ALA A 244 -8.34 -10.14 1.58
CA ALA A 244 -9.21 -10.79 0.62
C ALA A 244 -8.55 -12.04 0.01
N PHE A 245 -7.30 -11.91 -0.47
CA PHE A 245 -6.56 -13.02 -1.04
C PHE A 245 -6.37 -14.14 -0.01
N GLY A 246 -5.86 -13.81 1.18
CA GLY A 246 -5.59 -14.76 2.25
C GLY A 246 -6.84 -15.49 2.75
N LEU A 247 -7.93 -14.75 2.99
CA LEU A 247 -9.20 -15.30 3.47
C LEU A 247 -9.87 -16.17 2.41
N ILE A 248 -10.00 -15.69 1.17
CA ILE A 248 -10.68 -16.43 0.10
C ILE A 248 -9.89 -17.70 -0.26
N ALA A 249 -8.55 -17.61 -0.34
CA ALA A 249 -7.70 -18.78 -0.58
C ALA A 249 -7.85 -19.80 0.56
N SER A 250 -7.71 -19.36 1.81
CA SER A 250 -7.83 -20.22 2.99
C SER A 250 -9.19 -20.90 3.09
N MET A 251 -10.28 -20.13 2.93
CA MET A 251 -11.65 -20.65 2.98
C MET A 251 -11.92 -21.60 1.81
N GLY A 252 -11.59 -21.17 0.59
CA GLY A 252 -11.82 -21.95 -0.62
C GLY A 252 -11.10 -23.28 -0.58
N THR A 253 -9.80 -23.28 -0.29
CA THR A 253 -9.01 -24.51 -0.15
C THR A 253 -9.54 -25.37 0.99
N SER A 254 -9.66 -24.84 2.22
CA SER A 254 -10.00 -25.65 3.39
C SER A 254 -11.36 -26.34 3.27
N ILE A 255 -12.37 -25.63 2.76
CA ILE A 255 -13.73 -26.16 2.58
C ILE A 255 -13.73 -27.23 1.49
N LEU A 256 -13.14 -26.97 0.32
CA LEU A 256 -13.11 -27.92 -0.79
C LEU A 256 -12.32 -29.19 -0.43
N THR A 257 -11.14 -29.04 0.18
CA THR A 257 -10.32 -30.15 0.67
C THR A 257 -11.09 -31.02 1.66
N MET A 258 -11.81 -30.41 2.62
CA MET A 258 -12.63 -31.17 3.57
C MET A 258 -13.74 -31.96 2.86
N ILE A 259 -14.50 -31.30 1.97
CA ILE A 259 -15.62 -31.94 1.27
C ILE A 259 -15.10 -33.13 0.46
N ILE A 260 -14.02 -32.96 -0.28
CA ILE A 260 -13.41 -34.02 -1.09
C ILE A 260 -12.90 -35.17 -0.21
N ALA A 261 -12.24 -34.86 0.92
CA ALA A 261 -11.78 -35.88 1.85
C ALA A 261 -12.93 -36.66 2.51
N ALA A 262 -14.04 -35.98 2.85
CA ALA A 262 -15.23 -36.61 3.42
C ALA A 262 -15.91 -37.54 2.40
N ILE A 263 -16.02 -37.11 1.14
CA ILE A 263 -16.56 -37.91 0.04
C ILE A 263 -15.68 -39.16 -0.17
N GLY A 264 -14.36 -39.00 -0.27
CA GLY A 264 -13.42 -40.12 -0.42
C GLY A 264 -13.56 -41.15 0.71
N ALA A 265 -13.50 -40.69 1.97
CA ALA A 265 -13.64 -41.57 3.12
C ALA A 265 -15.01 -42.26 3.22
N TRP A 266 -16.08 -41.57 2.82
CA TRP A 266 -17.44 -42.11 2.85
C TRP A 266 -17.64 -43.23 1.82
N TYR A 267 -17.37 -42.95 0.55
CA TYR A 267 -17.60 -43.90 -0.54
C TYR A 267 -16.57 -45.03 -0.58
N ALA A 268 -15.33 -44.78 -0.10
CA ALA A 268 -14.22 -45.74 -0.14
C ALA A 268 -13.97 -46.28 -1.57
N GLY A 269 -13.20 -47.37 -1.68
CA GLY A 269 -12.94 -48.06 -2.96
C GLY A 269 -12.31 -47.15 -4.01
N TRP A 270 -12.80 -47.21 -5.24
CA TRP A 270 -12.21 -46.52 -6.39
C TRP A 270 -12.28 -44.98 -6.28
N VAL A 271 -13.31 -44.42 -5.62
CA VAL A 271 -13.44 -42.96 -5.44
C VAL A 271 -12.33 -42.44 -4.55
N ASP A 272 -12.11 -43.13 -3.42
CA ASP A 272 -11.04 -42.81 -2.49
C ASP A 272 -9.67 -42.99 -3.15
N GLU A 273 -9.47 -44.10 -3.87
CA GLU A 273 -8.22 -44.34 -4.60
C GLU A 273 -7.95 -43.23 -5.61
N LEU A 274 -8.92 -42.83 -6.43
CA LEU A 274 -8.76 -41.75 -7.40
C LEU A 274 -8.35 -40.43 -6.72
N ILE A 275 -9.00 -40.07 -5.61
CA ILE A 275 -8.65 -38.88 -4.84
C ILE A 275 -7.22 -38.98 -4.30
N GLN A 276 -6.81 -40.15 -3.78
CA GLN A 276 -5.44 -40.37 -3.31
C GLN A 276 -4.42 -40.24 -4.44
N ARG A 277 -4.70 -40.81 -5.63
CA ARG A 277 -3.80 -40.70 -6.80
C ARG A 277 -3.64 -39.25 -7.27
N ILE A 278 -4.74 -38.50 -7.37
CA ILE A 278 -4.68 -37.07 -7.73
C ILE A 278 -3.87 -36.31 -6.67
N THR A 279 -4.07 -36.60 -5.39
CA THR A 279 -3.30 -36.00 -4.29
C THR A 279 -1.81 -36.32 -4.37
N GLU A 280 -1.45 -37.55 -4.66
CA GLU A 280 -0.05 -37.98 -4.81
C GLU A 280 0.63 -37.29 -5.98
N VAL A 281 -0.05 -37.17 -7.12
CA VAL A 281 0.47 -36.41 -8.27
C VAL A 281 0.64 -34.93 -7.91
N ASN A 282 -0.36 -34.31 -7.29
CA ASN A 282 -0.33 -32.90 -6.95
C ASN A 282 0.76 -32.54 -5.92
N LEU A 283 1.07 -33.44 -4.98
CA LEU A 283 2.15 -33.25 -4.00
C LEU A 283 3.55 -33.19 -4.62
N VAL A 284 3.73 -33.77 -5.81
CA VAL A 284 5.01 -33.72 -6.55
C VAL A 284 5.12 -32.46 -7.40
N LEU A 285 4.01 -31.77 -7.67
CA LEU A 285 4.00 -30.57 -8.51
C LEU A 285 4.61 -29.37 -7.77
N PRO A 286 5.54 -28.62 -8.40
CA PRO A 286 6.10 -27.41 -7.82
C PRO A 286 5.10 -26.25 -7.89
N LEU A 287 4.35 -26.02 -6.81
CA LEU A 287 3.30 -24.98 -6.73
C LEU A 287 3.79 -23.62 -7.28
N LEU A 288 4.91 -23.12 -6.78
CA LEU A 288 5.46 -21.82 -7.20
C LEU A 288 5.79 -21.80 -8.69
N ALA A 289 6.38 -22.86 -9.24
CA ALA A 289 6.75 -22.88 -10.66
C ALA A 289 5.51 -22.88 -11.57
N ILE A 290 4.43 -23.55 -11.17
CA ILE A 290 3.16 -23.52 -11.92
C ILE A 290 2.54 -22.13 -11.85
N LEU A 291 2.51 -21.49 -10.67
CA LEU A 291 2.00 -20.13 -10.54
C LEU A 291 2.85 -19.12 -11.33
N ILE A 292 4.16 -19.33 -11.39
CA ILE A 292 5.07 -18.55 -12.25
C ILE A 292 4.69 -18.71 -13.72
N MET A 293 4.52 -19.95 -14.18
CA MET A 293 4.14 -20.23 -15.57
C MET A 293 2.80 -19.56 -15.93
N ILE A 294 1.79 -19.60 -15.05
CA ILE A 294 0.51 -18.93 -15.27
C ILE A 294 0.69 -17.41 -15.30
N GLY A 295 1.42 -16.84 -14.34
CA GLY A 295 1.67 -15.40 -14.27
C GLY A 295 2.44 -14.86 -15.49
N THR A 296 3.38 -15.65 -16.01
CA THR A 296 4.21 -15.27 -17.17
C THR A 296 3.50 -15.45 -18.51
N PHE A 297 2.83 -16.59 -18.72
CA PHE A 297 2.30 -16.96 -20.04
C PHE A 297 0.79 -16.74 -20.22
N TYR A 298 0.04 -16.59 -19.13
CA TYR A 298 -1.43 -16.52 -19.19
C TYR A 298 -1.99 -15.21 -18.66
N SER A 299 -1.84 -14.93 -17.36
CA SER A 299 -2.38 -13.71 -16.75
C SER A 299 -1.74 -13.41 -15.41
N ARG A 300 -1.41 -12.13 -15.18
CA ARG A 300 -1.00 -11.58 -13.88
C ARG A 300 -2.16 -11.09 -13.02
N SER A 301 -3.42 -11.35 -13.42
CA SER A 301 -4.58 -10.96 -12.62
C SER A 301 -4.54 -11.68 -11.28
N ILE A 302 -4.71 -10.92 -10.19
CA ILE A 302 -4.75 -11.47 -8.83
C ILE A 302 -5.81 -12.58 -8.69
N TRP A 303 -6.95 -12.44 -9.38
CA TRP A 303 -8.06 -13.39 -9.33
C TRP A 303 -7.76 -14.70 -10.04
N VAL A 304 -7.01 -14.65 -11.15
CA VAL A 304 -6.57 -15.85 -11.87
C VAL A 304 -5.55 -16.62 -11.02
N ILE A 305 -4.58 -15.90 -10.44
CA ILE A 305 -3.59 -16.49 -9.53
C ILE A 305 -4.25 -17.06 -8.28
N LEU A 306 -5.25 -16.38 -7.72
CA LEU A 306 -6.04 -16.87 -6.59
C LEU A 306 -6.79 -18.17 -6.94
N GLY A 307 -7.46 -18.21 -8.09
CA GLY A 307 -8.16 -19.40 -8.57
C GLY A 307 -7.21 -20.58 -8.76
N ALA A 308 -6.06 -20.36 -9.41
CA ALA A 308 -5.03 -21.38 -9.58
C ALA A 308 -4.46 -21.85 -8.24
N THR A 309 -4.21 -20.92 -7.32
CA THR A 309 -3.74 -21.22 -5.96
C THR A 309 -4.73 -22.11 -5.22
N ILE A 310 -6.02 -21.78 -5.26
CA ILE A 310 -7.08 -22.59 -4.63
C ILE A 310 -7.08 -23.99 -5.24
N LEU A 311 -7.15 -24.11 -6.56
CA LEU A 311 -7.22 -25.40 -7.27
C LEU A 311 -6.03 -26.32 -6.94
N LEU A 312 -4.81 -25.78 -6.98
CA LEU A 312 -3.59 -26.52 -6.69
C LEU A 312 -3.46 -26.89 -5.21
N ASN A 313 -4.06 -26.12 -4.29
CA ASN A 313 -4.01 -26.42 -2.86
C ASN A 313 -5.15 -27.33 -2.35
N ILE A 314 -6.14 -27.67 -3.19
CA ILE A 314 -7.20 -28.62 -2.82
C ILE A 314 -6.60 -29.99 -2.47
N PHE A 315 -5.72 -30.51 -3.32
CA PHE A 315 -5.18 -31.86 -3.26
C PHE A 315 -3.83 -31.93 -2.53
N THR A 316 -3.80 -31.52 -1.27
CA THR A 316 -2.60 -31.48 -0.44
C THR A 316 -2.60 -32.56 0.64
N GLY A 317 -1.55 -32.60 1.47
CA GLY A 317 -1.45 -33.52 2.61
C GLY A 317 -2.64 -33.42 3.59
N ALA A 318 -3.35 -32.30 3.60
CA ALA A 318 -4.58 -32.11 4.36
C ALA A 318 -5.67 -33.14 3.98
N ILE A 319 -5.78 -33.56 2.71
CA ILE A 319 -6.70 -34.64 2.31
C ILE A 319 -6.40 -35.93 3.08
N LYS A 320 -5.12 -36.31 3.17
CA LYS A 320 -4.69 -37.54 3.86
C LYS A 320 -4.99 -37.46 5.36
N GLY A 321 -4.74 -36.30 5.98
CA GLY A 321 -5.07 -36.04 7.38
C GLY A 321 -6.57 -36.11 7.67
N TYR A 322 -7.38 -35.40 6.89
CA TYR A 322 -8.84 -35.43 7.05
C TYR A 322 -9.43 -36.81 6.79
N ARG A 323 -8.92 -37.54 5.78
CA ARG A 323 -9.34 -38.91 5.50
C ARG A 323 -9.13 -39.82 6.70
N ALA A 324 -7.97 -39.78 7.35
CA ALA A 324 -7.69 -40.61 8.53
C ALA A 324 -8.72 -40.38 9.64
N ILE A 325 -9.10 -39.12 9.87
CA ILE A 325 -10.10 -38.76 10.87
C ILE A 325 -11.50 -39.19 10.41
N PHE A 326 -11.88 -38.95 9.16
CA PHE A 326 -13.19 -39.35 8.64
C PHE A 326 -13.40 -40.87 8.65
N LEU A 327 -12.37 -41.67 8.40
CA LEU A 327 -12.44 -43.13 8.54
C LEU A 327 -12.75 -43.53 9.99
N GLN A 328 -12.12 -42.89 10.98
CA GLN A 328 -12.44 -43.13 12.39
C GLN A 328 -13.88 -42.71 12.73
N VAL A 329 -14.31 -41.55 12.22
CA VAL A 329 -15.65 -41.00 12.47
C VAL A 329 -16.74 -41.87 11.82
N LYS A 330 -16.49 -42.42 10.62
CA LYS A 330 -17.41 -43.29 9.88
C LYS A 330 -17.79 -44.55 10.66
N GLU A 331 -16.87 -45.10 11.45
CA GLU A 331 -17.08 -46.30 12.27
C GLU A 331 -17.74 -46.03 13.63
N SER A 332 -18.21 -44.80 13.88
CA SER A 332 -18.85 -44.46 15.15
C SER A 332 -20.33 -44.88 15.21
N MET A 333 -20.80 -45.25 16.42
CA MET A 333 -22.15 -45.77 16.65
C MET A 333 -23.27 -44.81 16.20
N TYR A 334 -23.06 -43.49 16.26
CA TYR A 334 -24.07 -42.53 15.83
C TYR A 334 -24.21 -42.45 14.30
N ILE A 335 -23.15 -42.75 13.54
CA ILE A 335 -23.22 -42.89 12.08
C ILE A 335 -23.94 -44.18 11.72
N GLU A 336 -23.68 -45.27 12.45
CA GLU A 336 -24.42 -46.53 12.30
C GLU A 336 -25.92 -46.35 12.59
N ALA A 337 -26.27 -45.66 13.68
CA ALA A 337 -27.65 -45.32 13.99
C ALA A 337 -28.30 -44.47 12.88
N ALA A 338 -27.60 -43.44 12.37
CA ALA A 338 -28.10 -42.63 11.26
C ALA A 338 -28.39 -43.46 9.99
N ARG A 339 -27.55 -44.48 9.70
CA ARG A 339 -27.79 -45.44 8.61
C ARG A 339 -29.02 -46.31 8.89
N ALA A 340 -29.19 -46.81 10.11
CA ALA A 340 -30.31 -47.68 10.48
C ALA A 340 -31.68 -47.01 10.32
N TYR A 341 -31.77 -45.70 10.57
CA TYR A 341 -32.99 -44.91 10.35
C TYR A 341 -33.14 -44.34 8.92
N GLY A 342 -32.31 -44.80 7.97
CA GLY A 342 -32.47 -44.50 6.53
C GLY A 342 -31.91 -43.14 6.08
N ALA A 343 -30.93 -42.56 6.77
CA ALA A 343 -30.28 -41.33 6.29
C ALA A 343 -29.51 -41.58 4.99
N SER A 344 -29.72 -40.71 3.98
CA SER A 344 -28.99 -40.79 2.72
C SER A 344 -27.50 -40.46 2.88
N SER A 345 -26.64 -40.97 1.98
CA SER A 345 -25.20 -40.69 1.97
C SER A 345 -24.85 -39.21 2.06
N SER A 346 -25.53 -38.37 1.26
CA SER A 346 -25.35 -36.91 1.29
C SER A 346 -25.71 -36.33 2.67
N ARG A 347 -26.84 -36.78 3.25
CA ARG A 347 -27.24 -36.38 4.59
C ARG A 347 -26.19 -36.77 5.62
N ILE A 348 -25.59 -37.95 5.51
CA ILE A 348 -24.53 -38.42 6.42
C ILE A 348 -23.26 -37.56 6.28
N ILE A 349 -22.81 -37.30 5.05
CA ILE A 349 -21.63 -36.47 4.79
C ILE A 349 -21.80 -35.07 5.36
N PHE A 350 -22.87 -34.36 4.99
CA PHE A 350 -23.02 -32.94 5.29
C PHE A 350 -23.60 -32.64 6.68
N LEU A 351 -24.38 -33.55 7.28
CA LEU A 351 -24.98 -33.32 8.60
C LEU A 351 -24.29 -34.07 9.74
N TYR A 352 -23.46 -35.08 9.45
CA TYR A 352 -22.82 -35.89 10.50
C TYR A 352 -21.29 -35.89 10.41
N LEU A 353 -20.70 -36.17 9.24
CA LEU A 353 -19.24 -36.22 9.09
C LEU A 353 -18.60 -34.82 9.14
N ILE A 354 -18.97 -33.95 8.19
CA ILE A 354 -18.39 -32.61 8.06
C ILE A 354 -18.58 -31.77 9.35
N PRO A 355 -19.78 -31.70 9.95
CA PRO A 355 -19.98 -30.90 11.16
C PRO A 355 -19.12 -31.35 12.34
N ARG A 356 -18.76 -32.63 12.40
CA ARG A 356 -17.87 -33.16 13.45
C ARG A 356 -16.43 -32.65 13.32
N MET A 357 -16.01 -32.27 12.11
CA MET A 357 -14.67 -31.76 11.82
C MET A 357 -14.54 -30.25 11.91
N ILE A 358 -15.64 -29.49 11.87
CA ILE A 358 -15.64 -28.01 11.96
C ILE A 358 -14.75 -27.47 13.11
N PRO A 359 -14.79 -28.02 14.35
CA PRO A 359 -13.93 -27.54 15.43
C PRO A 359 -12.43 -27.62 15.11
N LEU A 360 -12.00 -28.62 14.34
CA LEU A 360 -10.60 -28.79 13.93
C LEU A 360 -10.23 -27.89 12.74
N LEU A 361 -11.22 -27.48 11.94
CA LEU A 361 -10.99 -26.68 10.73
C LEU A 361 -10.85 -25.19 11.01
N ILE A 362 -11.56 -24.68 12.01
CA ILE A 362 -11.51 -23.24 12.34
C ILE A 362 -10.06 -22.79 12.64
N PRO A 363 -9.30 -23.48 13.51
CA PRO A 363 -7.91 -23.12 13.75
C PRO A 363 -7.03 -23.25 12.50
N SER A 364 -7.14 -24.36 11.74
CA SER A 364 -6.31 -24.58 10.56
C SER A 364 -6.57 -23.57 9.43
N LEU A 365 -7.83 -23.15 9.26
CA LEU A 365 -8.22 -22.10 8.33
C LEU A 365 -7.54 -20.78 8.73
N VAL A 366 -7.68 -20.37 9.99
CA VAL A 366 -7.07 -19.13 10.48
C VAL A 366 -5.54 -19.15 10.36
N GLN A 367 -4.91 -20.29 10.66
CA GLN A 367 -3.46 -20.46 10.55
C GLN A 367 -2.94 -20.46 9.11
N SER A 368 -3.77 -20.80 8.11
CA SER A 368 -3.33 -20.80 6.71
C SER A 368 -3.44 -19.44 6.01
N ILE A 369 -4.21 -18.49 6.57
CA ILE A 369 -4.36 -17.13 5.99
C ILE A 369 -3.00 -16.46 5.77
N PRO A 370 -2.07 -16.38 6.74
CA PRO A 370 -0.75 -15.81 6.52
C PRO A 370 -0.01 -16.44 5.36
N ALA A 371 -0.04 -17.76 5.23
CA ALA A 371 0.70 -18.45 4.17
C ALA A 371 0.24 -17.99 2.77
N PHE A 372 -1.07 -17.78 2.58
CA PHE A 372 -1.60 -17.25 1.33
C PHE A 372 -1.31 -15.76 1.13
N VAL A 373 -1.31 -14.95 2.19
CA VAL A 373 -0.89 -13.55 2.14
C VAL A 373 0.58 -13.45 1.70
N PHE A 374 1.47 -14.24 2.32
CA PHE A 374 2.88 -14.30 1.95
C PHE A 374 3.09 -14.86 0.54
N LEU A 375 2.26 -15.80 0.10
CA LEU A 375 2.30 -16.33 -1.26
C LEU A 375 2.01 -15.22 -2.30
N GLU A 376 0.95 -14.44 -2.12
CA GLU A 376 0.65 -13.29 -2.98
C GLU A 376 1.80 -12.29 -3.00
N ALA A 377 2.30 -11.91 -1.82
CA ALA A 377 3.41 -10.97 -1.72
C ALA A 377 4.67 -11.51 -2.39
N SER A 378 4.96 -12.81 -2.25
CA SER A 378 6.12 -13.45 -2.89
C SER A 378 6.01 -13.45 -4.41
N LEU A 379 4.82 -13.73 -4.95
CA LEU A 379 4.56 -13.66 -6.39
C LEU A 379 4.70 -12.23 -6.92
N ALA A 380 4.22 -11.24 -6.17
CA ALA A 380 4.38 -9.83 -6.51
C ALA A 380 5.85 -9.40 -6.51
N VAL A 381 6.64 -9.82 -5.51
CA VAL A 381 8.09 -9.53 -5.42
C VAL A 381 8.86 -10.07 -6.62
N ILE A 382 8.49 -11.23 -7.17
CA ILE A 382 9.12 -11.79 -8.38
C ILE A 382 8.53 -11.24 -9.69
N GLY A 383 7.70 -10.20 -9.63
CA GLY A 383 7.15 -9.51 -10.81
C GLY A 383 5.87 -10.09 -11.40
N LEU A 384 5.19 -10.98 -10.66
CA LEU A 384 3.96 -11.64 -11.07
C LEU A 384 2.71 -11.12 -10.35
N GLY A 385 2.86 -10.03 -9.61
CA GLY A 385 1.75 -9.34 -8.95
C GLY A 385 0.83 -8.67 -9.97
N ASP A 386 -0.36 -8.32 -9.50
CA ASP A 386 -1.35 -7.62 -10.32
C ASP A 386 -0.81 -6.24 -10.73
N PRO A 387 -0.84 -5.90 -12.03
CA PRO A 387 -0.29 -4.62 -12.49
C PRO A 387 -1.22 -3.43 -12.20
N VAL A 388 -2.48 -3.68 -11.83
CA VAL A 388 -3.51 -2.66 -11.62
C VAL A 388 -3.63 -2.29 -10.15
N LEU A 389 -3.58 -3.29 -9.27
CA LEU A 389 -3.80 -3.10 -7.85
C LEU A 389 -2.50 -2.78 -7.09
N PRO A 390 -2.53 -1.80 -6.17
CA PRO A 390 -1.43 -1.63 -5.22
C PRO A 390 -1.46 -2.75 -4.18
N THR A 391 -0.37 -3.53 -4.10
CA THR A 391 -0.18 -4.58 -3.07
C THR A 391 1.14 -4.41 -2.34
N TRP A 392 1.26 -4.94 -1.13
CA TRP A 392 2.51 -4.82 -0.36
C TRP A 392 3.70 -5.50 -1.06
N GLY A 393 3.48 -6.66 -1.68
CA GLY A 393 4.53 -7.30 -2.47
C GLY A 393 4.93 -6.49 -3.69
N LYS A 394 4.00 -5.74 -4.30
CA LYS A 394 4.28 -4.83 -5.41
C LYS A 394 5.16 -3.65 -4.99
N ILE A 395 4.91 -3.07 -3.80
CA ILE A 395 5.78 -2.03 -3.23
C ILE A 395 7.21 -2.55 -3.08
N ILE A 396 7.38 -3.75 -2.51
CA ILE A 396 8.69 -4.37 -2.32
C ILE A 396 9.36 -4.66 -3.68
N GLN A 397 8.59 -5.11 -4.67
CA GLN A 397 9.10 -5.33 -6.03
C GLN A 397 9.64 -4.04 -6.66
N ASP A 398 8.88 -2.96 -6.57
CA ASP A 398 9.27 -1.65 -7.12
C ASP A 398 10.51 -1.13 -6.40
N ALA A 399 10.60 -1.31 -5.08
CA ALA A 399 11.78 -0.97 -4.29
C ALA A 399 13.02 -1.75 -4.72
N GLN A 400 12.90 -3.07 -4.94
CA GLN A 400 13.99 -3.93 -5.40
C GLN A 400 14.44 -3.54 -6.81
N SER A 401 13.49 -3.34 -7.72
CA SER A 401 13.76 -3.02 -9.13
C SER A 401 14.44 -1.65 -9.29
N ASN A 402 14.22 -0.73 -8.35
CA ASN A 402 14.84 0.61 -8.34
C ASN A 402 16.11 0.72 -7.47
N GLY A 403 16.57 -0.40 -6.91
CA GLY A 403 17.77 -0.46 -6.08
C GLY A 403 17.63 0.32 -4.76
N ALA A 404 16.42 0.42 -4.22
CA ALA A 404 16.11 1.22 -3.03
C ALA A 404 17.04 0.90 -1.85
N LEU A 405 17.30 -0.38 -1.61
CA LEU A 405 18.17 -0.84 -0.52
C LEU A 405 19.62 -0.38 -0.67
N TYR A 406 20.14 -0.37 -1.90
CA TYR A 406 21.50 0.09 -2.19
C TYR A 406 21.63 1.61 -2.09
N LYS A 407 20.53 2.34 -2.31
CA LYS A 407 20.45 3.81 -2.21
C LYS A 407 20.11 4.31 -0.81
N GLY A 408 19.86 3.42 0.16
CA GLY A 408 19.50 3.79 1.52
C GLY A 408 18.01 4.11 1.73
N TYR A 409 17.15 3.86 0.75
CA TYR A 409 15.69 4.06 0.85
C TYR A 409 15.00 2.89 1.56
N TYR A 410 15.41 2.60 2.80
CA TYR A 410 14.97 1.44 3.57
C TYR A 410 13.46 1.44 3.87
N TYR A 411 12.86 2.61 4.07
CA TYR A 411 11.43 2.78 4.36
C TYR A 411 10.54 2.05 3.35
N TRP A 412 10.91 2.14 2.06
CA TRP A 412 10.16 1.55 0.95
C TRP A 412 9.99 0.03 1.05
N VAL A 413 10.92 -0.67 1.72
CA VAL A 413 10.85 -2.12 1.96
C VAL A 413 10.34 -2.44 3.37
N LEU A 414 10.80 -1.69 4.38
CA LEU A 414 10.52 -1.99 5.78
C LEU A 414 9.04 -1.80 6.13
N GLU A 415 8.40 -0.75 5.61
CA GLU A 415 6.99 -0.47 5.89
C GLU A 415 6.04 -1.59 5.44
N PRO A 416 6.04 -2.04 4.16
CA PRO A 416 5.21 -3.16 3.75
C PRO A 416 5.61 -4.48 4.43
N ALA A 417 6.90 -4.69 4.71
CA ALA A 417 7.36 -5.88 5.43
C ALA A 417 6.82 -5.94 6.87
N VAL A 418 6.80 -4.82 7.59
CA VAL A 418 6.21 -4.73 8.93
C VAL A 418 4.72 -5.02 8.91
N LEU A 419 3.98 -4.52 7.93
CA LEU A 419 2.56 -4.83 7.78
C LEU A 419 2.30 -6.31 7.48
N LEU A 420 3.11 -6.94 6.63
CA LEU A 420 3.09 -8.39 6.40
C LEU A 420 3.36 -9.18 7.69
N MET A 421 4.36 -8.77 8.47
CA MET A 421 4.70 -9.40 9.76
C MET A 421 3.58 -9.25 10.79
N ILE A 422 3.01 -8.06 10.95
CA ILE A 422 1.87 -7.81 11.85
C ILE A 422 0.68 -8.68 11.45
N THR A 423 0.38 -8.76 10.15
CA THR A 423 -0.68 -9.61 9.62
C THR A 423 -0.42 -11.08 9.94
N GLY A 424 0.78 -11.57 9.62
CA GLY A 424 1.16 -12.95 9.90
C GLY A 424 1.08 -13.30 11.38
N LEU A 425 1.63 -12.43 12.25
CA LEU A 425 1.61 -12.61 13.70
C LEU A 425 0.19 -12.60 14.26
N GLY A 426 -0.64 -11.65 13.83
CA GLY A 426 -2.03 -11.51 14.29
C GLY A 426 -2.84 -12.78 14.05
N PHE A 427 -2.81 -13.31 12.82
CA PHE A 427 -3.51 -14.54 12.46
C PHE A 427 -2.86 -15.79 13.07
N ALA A 428 -1.52 -15.87 13.16
CA ALA A 428 -0.85 -17.02 13.77
C ALA A 428 -1.20 -17.16 15.26
N VAL A 429 -1.10 -16.06 16.02
CA VAL A 429 -1.43 -16.05 17.45
C VAL A 429 -2.91 -16.36 17.67
N LEU A 430 -3.81 -15.79 16.85
CA LEU A 430 -5.23 -16.11 16.89
C LEU A 430 -5.49 -17.59 16.59
N GLY A 431 -4.82 -18.14 15.57
CA GLY A 431 -4.90 -19.53 15.17
C GLY A 431 -4.48 -20.49 16.28
N PHE A 432 -3.40 -20.21 17.00
CA PHE A 432 -2.95 -21.02 18.14
C PHE A 432 -3.92 -20.95 19.33
N ALA A 433 -4.47 -19.77 19.61
CA ALA A 433 -5.48 -19.62 20.65
C ALA A 433 -6.77 -20.39 20.32
N LEU A 434 -7.21 -20.33 19.06
CA LEU A 434 -8.35 -21.11 18.58
C LEU A 434 -8.09 -22.60 18.74
N ASP A 435 -6.89 -23.08 18.39
CA ASP A 435 -6.54 -24.49 18.53
C ASP A 435 -6.66 -24.98 19.99
N ARG A 436 -6.15 -24.21 20.97
CA ARG A 436 -6.33 -24.54 22.41
C ARG A 436 -7.79 -24.59 22.86
N VAL A 437 -8.63 -23.72 22.30
CA VAL A 437 -10.06 -23.66 22.66
C VAL A 437 -10.83 -24.81 22.02
N PHE A 438 -10.56 -25.15 20.76
CA PHE A 438 -11.35 -26.11 20.00
C PHE A 438 -10.80 -27.54 20.04
N ASN A 439 -9.50 -27.73 20.33
CA ASN A 439 -8.88 -29.04 20.45
C ASN A 439 -8.96 -29.56 21.89
N PRO A 440 -9.77 -30.60 22.17
CA PRO A 440 -9.94 -31.13 23.53
C PRO A 440 -8.66 -31.77 24.09
N LYS A 441 -7.73 -32.24 23.24
CA LYS A 441 -6.47 -32.85 23.70
C LYS A 441 -5.49 -31.85 24.32
N LEU A 442 -5.61 -30.57 23.97
CA LEU A 442 -4.74 -29.49 24.48
C LEU A 442 -5.30 -28.82 25.75
N ARG A 443 -6.43 -29.31 26.29
CA ARG A 443 -7.04 -28.77 27.51
C ARG A 443 -6.58 -29.45 28.81
N GLU A 444 -5.87 -30.57 28.73
CA GLU A 444 -5.50 -31.42 29.88
C GLU A 444 -4.04 -31.30 30.33
N THR A 445 -3.25 -30.42 29.68
CA THR A 445 -1.89 -30.02 30.07
C THR A 445 -1.84 -28.53 30.21
#